data_AF-A0A4Q7AIN8-F1
#
_entry.id   AF-A0A4Q7AIN8-F1
#
_cell.length_a   1.000
_cell.length_b   1.000
_cell.length_c   1.000
_cell.angle_alpha   90.00
_cell.angle_beta   90.00
_cell.angle_gamma   90.00
#
_symmetry.space_group_name_H-M   'P 1'
#
loop_
_entity.id
_entity.type
_entity.pdbx_description
1 polymer ?
#
loop_
_entity_poly.entity_id
_entity_poly.type
_entity_poly.pdbx_seq_one_letter_code
_entity_poly.pdbx_strand_id
1 'polypeptide(L)' 'MSKSVKEALAIELTKQKISDMDPLLNDTKSAYLWYKTYEQSLKEIYEAEQKYCMEINDQKSSIFD' A
#
# COMPACT_ATOMS: atom_id res chain seq x y z
N MET A 1 -3.24 0.80 -12.55
CA MET A 1 -2.13 -0.18 -12.35
C MET A 1 -2.69 -1.60 -12.37
N SER A 2 -1.98 -2.58 -12.94
CA SER A 2 -2.47 -3.98 -12.98
C SER A 2 -2.46 -4.62 -11.59
N LYS A 3 -3.31 -5.64 -11.38
CA LYS A 3 -3.41 -6.35 -10.09
C LYS A 3 -2.07 -6.95 -9.65
N SER A 4 -1.35 -7.59 -10.56
CA SER A 4 -0.05 -8.21 -10.27
C SER A 4 1.01 -7.20 -9.84
N VAL A 5 1.01 -5.98 -10.39
CA VAL A 5 1.94 -4.92 -9.98
C VAL A 5 1.61 -4.44 -8.57
N LYS A 6 0.33 -4.32 -8.22
CA LYS A 6 -0.11 -3.96 -6.85
C LYS A 6 0.29 -5.02 -5.83
N GLU A 7 0.11 -6.30 -6.15
CA GLU A 7 0.49 -7.41 -5.28
C GLU A 7 2.01 -7.47 -5.07
N ALA A 8 2.80 -7.30 -6.14
CA ALA A 8 4.26 -7.23 -6.03
C ALA A 8 4.71 -6.04 -5.17
N LEU A 9 4.13 -4.85 -5.39
CA LEU A 9 4.42 -3.67 -4.58
C LEU A 9 4.02 -3.88 -3.11
N ALA A 10 2.87 -4.49 -2.85
CA ALA A 10 2.43 -4.80 -1.50
C ALA A 10 3.38 -5.74 -0.77
N ILE A 11 3.97 -6.73 -1.47
CA ILE A 11 5.00 -7.61 -0.91
C ILE A 11 6.24 -6.80 -0.49
N GLU A 12 6.74 -5.91 -1.35
CA GLU A 12 7.93 -5.11 -1.02
C GLU A 12 7.67 -4.14 0.14
N LEU A 13 6.51 -3.47 0.17
CA LEU A 13 6.11 -2.63 1.31
C LEU A 13 5.97 -3.42 2.61
N THR A 14 5.46 -4.65 2.52
CA THR A 14 5.34 -5.55 3.69
C THR A 14 6.70 -5.88 4.27
N LYS A 15 7.66 -6.26 3.41
CA LYS A 15 9.04 -6.55 3.83
C LYS A 15 9.67 -5.34 4.51
N GLN A 16 9.52 -4.15 3.92
CA GLN A 16 10.06 -2.92 4.48
C GLN A 16 9.46 -2.62 5.87
N LYS A 17 8.13 -2.61 5.98
CA LYS A 17 7.44 -2.34 7.25
C LYS A 17 7.84 -3.33 8.35
N ILE A 18 7.97 -4.61 8.03
CA ILE A 18 8.38 -5.62 9.00
C ILE A 18 9.85 -5.45 9.39
N SER A 19 10.71 -5.05 8.47
CA SER A 19 12.11 -4.71 8.77
C SER A 19 12.25 -3.51 9.68
N ASP A 20 11.30 -2.57 9.63
CA ASP A 20 11.28 -1.36 10.45
C ASP A 20 10.64 -1.59 11.85
N MET A 21 10.02 -2.75 12.09
CA MET A 21 9.41 -3.07 13.39
C MET A 21 10.46 -3.44 14.44
N ASP A 22 10.24 -3.04 15.68
CA ASP A 22 11.06 -3.46 16.81
C ASP A 22 10.86 -4.96 17.08
N PRO A 23 11.92 -5.80 16.94
CA PRO A 23 11.84 -7.24 17.16
C PRO A 23 11.64 -7.62 18.63
N LEU A 24 11.86 -6.72 19.59
CA LEU A 24 11.53 -6.94 21.00
C LEU A 24 10.04 -6.87 21.27
N LEU A 25 9.29 -6.16 20.42
CA LEU A 25 7.85 -5.93 20.56
C LEU A 25 7.01 -6.79 19.61
N ASN A 26 7.61 -7.30 18.53
CA ASN A 26 6.89 -8.03 17.49
C ASN A 26 7.64 -9.31 17.09
N ASP A 27 6.90 -10.42 16.94
CA ASP A 27 7.41 -11.61 16.27
C ASP A 27 7.43 -11.37 14.75
N THR A 28 8.54 -10.81 14.26
CA THR A 28 8.75 -10.49 12.84
C THR A 28 8.78 -11.72 11.93
N LYS A 29 8.79 -12.94 12.48
CA LYS A 29 8.69 -14.20 11.71
C LYS A 29 7.28 -14.77 11.70
N SER A 30 6.34 -14.19 12.46
CA SER A 30 4.96 -14.65 12.53
C SER A 30 4.26 -14.50 11.19
N ALA A 31 3.79 -15.62 10.64
CA ALA A 31 3.01 -15.62 9.40
C ALA A 31 1.75 -14.74 9.49
N TYR A 32 1.15 -14.64 10.68
CA TYR A 32 -0.01 -13.77 10.92
C TYR A 32 0.35 -12.29 10.79
N LEU A 33 1.50 -11.88 11.35
CA LEU A 33 2.00 -10.50 11.27
C LEU A 33 2.29 -10.11 9.82
N TRP A 34 2.91 -11.01 9.06
CA TRP A 34 3.16 -10.86 7.62
C TRP A 34 1.87 -10.70 6.82
N TYR A 35 0.90 -11.60 7.01
CA TYR A 35 -0.39 -11.55 6.32
C TYR A 35 -1.12 -10.22 6.59
N LYS A 36 -1.24 -9.83 7.87
CA LYS A 36 -1.93 -8.59 8.26
C LYS A 36 -1.24 -7.35 7.69
N THR A 37 0.09 -7.32 7.69
CA THR A 37 0.87 -6.20 7.15
C THR A 37 0.76 -6.11 5.62
N TYR A 38 0.64 -7.26 4.95
CA TYR A 38 0.36 -7.33 3.52
C TYR A 38 -1.02 -6.78 3.15
N GLU A 39 -2.08 -7.18 3.87
CA GLU A 39 -3.42 -6.62 3.64
C GLU A 39 -3.44 -5.09 3.82
N GLN A 40 -2.76 -4.59 4.84
CA GLN A 40 -2.64 -3.16 5.09
C GLN A 40 -1.87 -2.45 3.95
N SER A 41 -0.80 -3.06 3.45
CA SER A 41 -0.02 -2.49 2.33
C SER A 41 -0.81 -2.49 1.02
N LEU A 42 -1.60 -3.53 0.75
CA LEU A 42 -2.54 -3.52 -0.37
C LEU A 42 -3.52 -2.37 -0.26
N LYS A 43 -4.13 -2.18 0.91
CA LYS A 43 -5.10 -1.11 1.15
C LYS A 43 -4.50 0.27 0.86
N GLU A 44 -3.30 0.55 1.36
CA GLU A 44 -2.60 1.83 1.11
C GLU A 44 -2.34 2.07 -0.37
N ILE A 45 -1.98 1.03 -1.14
CA ILE A 45 -1.79 1.13 -2.59
C ILE A 45 -3.10 1.50 -3.29
N TYR A 46 -4.21 0.86 -2.91
CA TYR A 46 -5.52 1.18 -3.49
C TYR A 46 -5.96 2.60 -3.15
N GLU A 47 -5.76 3.04 -1.91
CA GLU A 47 -6.07 4.41 -1.49
C GLU A 47 -5.21 5.44 -2.24
N ALA A 48 -3.92 5.16 -2.44
CA ALA A 48 -3.03 6.03 -3.20
C ALA A 48 -3.44 6.13 -4.68
N GLU A 49 -3.77 5.00 -5.32
CA GLU A 49 -4.25 4.99 -6.71
C GLU A 49 -5.58 5.76 -6.84
N GLN A 50 -6.49 5.59 -5.89
CA GLN A 50 -7.77 6.29 -5.88
C GLN A 50 -7.58 7.79 -5.74
N LYS A 51 -6.74 8.25 -4.80
CA LYS A 51 -6.43 9.67 -4.62
C LYS A 51 -5.83 10.29 -5.89
N TYR A 52 -4.86 9.61 -6.50
CA TYR A 52 -4.26 10.06 -7.75
C TYR A 52 -5.31 10.21 -8.87
N CYS A 53 -6.24 9.26 -8.99
CA CYS A 53 -7.32 9.36 -9.97
C CYS A 53 -8.28 10.53 -9.68
N MET A 54 -8.59 10.80 -8.41
CA MET A 54 -9.42 11.95 -8.00
C MET A 54 -8.75 13.28 -8.33
N GLU A 55 -7.48 13.44 -7.94
CA GLU A 55 -6.71 14.67 -8.20
C GLU A 55 -6.60 15.00 -9.69
N ILE A 56 -6.42 13.98 -10.54
CA ILE A 56 -6.43 14.17 -12.01
C ILE A 56 -7.79 14.65 -12.51
N ASN A 57 -8.89 14.10 -11.97
CA ASN A 57 -10.22 14.47 -12.42
C ASN A 57 -10.59 15.90 -11.99
N ASP A 58 -10.20 16.30 -10.79
CA ASP A 58 -10.40 17.67 -10.28
C ASP A 58 -9.57 18.70 -11.06
N GLN A 59 -8.35 18.35 -11.47
CA GLN A 59 -7.55 19.20 -12.36
C GLN A 59 -8.18 19.33 -13.75
N LYS A 60 -8.79 18.26 -14.26
CA LYS A 60 -9.43 18.27 -15.58
C LYS A 60 -10.69 19.13 -15.58
N SER A 61 -11.54 19.08 -14.55
CA SER A 61 -12.74 19.93 -14.46
C SER A 61 -12.39 21.42 -14.35
N SER A 62 -11.37 21.76 -13.55
CA SER A 62 -10.91 23.15 -13.38
C SER A 62 -10.35 23.82 -14.65
N ILE A 63 -10.01 23.06 -15.70
CA ILE A 63 -9.49 23.60 -16.97
C ILE A 63 -10.62 23.93 -17.95
N PHE A 64 -11.83 23.42 -17.72
CA PHE A 64 -13.00 23.63 -18.57
C PHE A 64 -14.04 24.61 -17.98
N ASP A 65 -13.75 25.22 -16.83
CA ASP A 65 -14.46 26.36 -16.24
C ASP A 65 -13.78 27.69 -16.62
#